data_AF-A0A835HW52-F1
#
_entry.id   AF-A0A835HW52-F1
#
_cell.length_a   1.000
_cell.length_b   1.000
_cell.length_c   1.000
_cell.angle_alpha   90.00
_cell.angle_beta   90.00
_cell.angle_gamma   90.00
#
_symmetry.space_group_name_H-M   'P 1'
#
loop_
_entity.id
_entity.type
_entity.pdbx_description
1 polymer ?
#
loop_
_entity_poly.entity_id
_entity_poly.type
_entity_poly.pdbx_seq_one_letter_code
_entity_poly.pdbx_strand_id
1 'polypeptide(L)'
;MTSSKIMENPMTLECKSKSDKTSSLEDRARTHTHTAMVSLARITAVVVGLLAVSNMVESVPNTNITTVLCNSGSFTAGDPFATSLAYVLDDLMGFTPSKNGYDYYNISPYPNAFAYGHARCNSSLISGDCTTCLRASKQALFSTCQSRIGARSVLYDCRIRYEQYPFNE
;
A
#
# COMPACT_ATOMS: atom_id res chain seq x y z
N MET A 1 -62.66 66.13 23.32
CA MET A 1 -63.56 65.13 22.69
C MET A 1 -63.05 64.96 21.27
N THR A 2 -62.70 63.80 20.76
CA THR A 2 -63.32 62.48 20.95
C THR A 2 -62.28 61.42 20.56
N SER A 3 -62.07 60.42 21.42
CA SER A 3 -61.19 59.29 21.14
C SER A 3 -61.94 58.33 20.21
N SER A 4 -61.51 58.23 18.94
CA SER A 4 -62.03 57.25 17.98
C SER A 4 -61.53 55.86 18.36
N LYS A 5 -62.40 55.06 18.97
CA LYS A 5 -62.13 53.63 19.19
C LYS A 5 -62.60 52.85 17.96
N ILE A 6 -61.64 52.48 17.11
CA ILE A 6 -61.87 51.51 16.03
C ILE A 6 -62.01 50.14 16.70
N MET A 7 -63.20 49.55 16.59
CA MET A 7 -63.50 48.22 17.12
C MET A 7 -63.06 47.20 16.08
N GLU A 8 -61.88 46.61 16.26
CA GLU A 8 -61.37 45.54 15.39
C GLU A 8 -62.29 44.32 15.47
N ASN A 9 -62.61 43.74 14.31
CA ASN A 9 -63.49 42.58 14.19
C ASN A 9 -62.78 41.33 14.78
N PRO A 10 -63.40 40.58 15.72
CA PRO A 10 -62.77 39.41 16.32
C PRO A 10 -62.29 38.36 15.30
N MET A 11 -62.97 38.25 14.16
CA MET A 11 -62.61 37.30 13.10
C MET A 11 -61.28 37.63 12.38
N THR A 12 -60.86 38.91 12.34
CA THR A 12 -59.59 39.31 11.69
C THR A 12 -58.37 39.10 12.60
N LEU A 13 -58.55 39.17 13.93
CA LEU A 13 -57.49 38.91 14.92
C LEU A 13 -57.11 37.42 14.97
N GLU A 14 -58.10 36.52 14.86
CA GLU A 14 -57.84 35.07 14.81
C GLU A 14 -57.08 34.64 13.54
N CYS A 15 -57.38 35.22 12.38
CA CYS A 15 -56.65 34.93 11.14
C CYS A 15 -55.19 35.39 11.19
N LYS A 16 -54.90 36.56 11.78
CA LYS A 16 -53.52 37.06 11.94
C LYS A 16 -52.71 36.18 12.89
N SER A 17 -53.28 35.84 14.04
CA SER A 17 -52.68 34.93 15.03
C SER A 17 -52.37 33.54 14.45
N LYS A 18 -53.27 33.00 13.61
CA LYS A 18 -53.06 31.71 12.94
C LYS A 18 -51.97 31.77 11.87
N SER A 19 -51.88 32.87 11.13
CA SER A 19 -50.83 33.11 10.13
C SER A 19 -49.44 33.23 10.79
N ASP A 20 -49.32 34.01 11.87
CA ASP A 20 -48.06 34.23 12.59
C ASP A 20 -47.58 32.94 13.31
N LYS A 21 -48.52 32.10 13.77
CA LYS A 21 -48.19 30.79 14.36
C LYS A 21 -47.70 29.80 13.29
N THR A 22 -48.23 29.89 12.07
CA THR A 22 -47.82 29.02 10.95
C THR A 22 -46.42 29.40 10.45
N SER A 23 -46.14 30.70 10.26
CA SER A 23 -44.82 31.16 9.84
C SER A 23 -43.72 30.82 10.86
N SER A 24 -44.02 30.96 12.16
CA SER A 24 -43.09 30.60 13.24
C SER A 24 -42.75 29.10 13.28
N LEU A 25 -43.69 28.23 12.92
CA LEU A 25 -43.47 26.78 12.85
C LEU A 25 -42.61 26.39 11.64
N GLU A 26 -42.83 27.04 10.49
CA GLU A 26 -42.04 26.83 9.27
C GLU A 26 -40.58 27.29 9.43
N ASP A 27 -40.36 28.44 10.09
CA ASP A 27 -39.00 28.94 10.40
C ASP A 27 -38.27 28.04 11.39
N ARG A 28 -38.98 27.50 12.39
CA ARG A 28 -38.42 26.55 13.36
C ARG A 28 -38.05 25.23 12.66
N ALA A 29 -38.90 24.72 11.77
CA ALA A 29 -38.60 23.53 10.96
C ALA A 29 -37.39 23.73 10.03
N ARG A 30 -37.28 24.89 9.36
CA ARG A 30 -36.14 25.28 8.52
C ARG A 30 -34.84 25.41 9.32
N THR A 31 -34.92 25.96 10.52
CA THR A 31 -33.76 26.09 11.43
C THR A 31 -33.31 24.72 11.95
N HIS A 32 -34.25 23.82 12.26
CA HIS A 32 -33.94 22.44 12.66
C HIS A 32 -33.30 21.63 11.53
N THR A 33 -33.83 21.72 10.30
CA THR A 33 -33.25 21.02 9.13
C THR A 33 -31.87 21.56 8.77
N HIS A 34 -31.65 22.88 8.85
CA HIS A 34 -30.33 23.51 8.65
C HIS A 34 -29.31 23.07 9.72
N THR A 35 -29.70 23.07 11.00
CA THR A 35 -28.81 22.65 12.11
C THR A 35 -28.45 21.17 12.02
N ALA A 36 -29.40 20.32 11.62
CA ALA A 36 -29.16 18.90 11.37
C ALA A 36 -28.18 18.68 10.21
N MET A 37 -28.38 19.33 9.06
CA MET A 37 -27.47 19.23 7.90
C MET A 37 -26.03 19.67 8.22
N VAL A 38 -25.85 20.77 8.97
CA VAL A 38 -24.53 21.23 9.41
C VAL A 38 -23.89 20.20 10.35
N SER A 39 -24.65 19.61 11.27
CA SER A 39 -24.16 18.58 12.19
C SER A 39 -23.75 17.31 11.44
N LEU A 40 -24.56 16.85 10.48
CA LEU A 40 -24.25 15.72 9.60
C LEU A 40 -22.98 15.97 8.77
N ALA A 41 -22.82 17.17 8.20
CA ALA A 41 -21.63 17.54 7.43
C ALA A 41 -20.34 17.61 8.28
N ARG A 42 -20.45 18.00 9.55
CA ARG A 42 -19.31 17.97 10.50
C ARG A 42 -18.96 16.54 10.89
N ILE A 43 -19.95 15.69 11.12
CA ILE A 43 -19.75 14.27 11.43
C ILE A 43 -19.08 13.56 10.24
N THR A 44 -19.54 13.78 9.01
CA THR A 44 -18.92 13.18 7.82
C THR A 44 -17.48 13.66 7.62
N ALA A 45 -17.20 14.95 7.82
CA ALA A 45 -15.83 15.48 7.74
C ALA A 45 -14.90 14.86 8.80
N VAL A 46 -15.39 14.67 10.03
CA VAL A 46 -14.62 14.01 11.11
C VAL A 46 -14.37 12.54 10.79
N VAL A 47 -15.36 11.81 10.27
CA VAL A 47 -15.21 10.41 9.88
C VAL A 47 -14.24 10.25 8.69
N VAL A 48 -14.33 11.10 7.67
CA VAL A 48 -13.37 11.10 6.54
C VAL A 48 -11.96 11.45 7.03
N GLY A 49 -11.82 12.41 7.95
CA GLY A 49 -10.55 12.71 8.60
C GLY A 49 -9.99 11.53 9.39
N LEU A 50 -10.84 10.83 10.16
CA LEU A 50 -10.50 9.62 10.92
C LEU A 50 -10.10 8.45 10.01
N LEU A 51 -10.76 8.28 8.86
CA LEU A 51 -10.40 7.25 7.89
C LEU A 51 -9.11 7.60 7.11
N ALA A 52 -8.86 8.89 6.88
CA ALA A 52 -7.64 9.37 6.23
C ALA A 52 -6.39 9.25 7.13
N VAL A 53 -6.54 9.14 8.46
CA VAL A 53 -5.45 8.85 9.40
C VAL A 53 -5.25 7.35 9.64
N SER A 54 -5.75 6.49 8.75
CA SER A 54 -5.36 5.08 8.72
C SER A 54 -3.85 5.01 8.53
N ASN A 55 -3.11 4.83 9.63
CA ASN A 55 -1.67 4.65 9.59
C ASN A 55 -1.40 3.47 8.65
N MET A 56 -0.68 3.73 7.55
CA MET A 56 -0.01 2.65 6.83
C MET A 56 1.01 2.12 7.84
N VAL A 57 0.69 1.07 8.58
CA VAL A 57 1.68 0.37 9.41
C VAL A 57 2.59 -0.32 8.41
N GLU A 58 3.65 0.36 7.99
CA GLU A 58 4.70 -0.19 7.15
C GLU A 58 5.53 -1.12 8.05
N SER A 59 5.29 -2.42 7.93
CA SER A 59 6.06 -3.43 8.63
C SER A 59 7.43 -3.57 8.00
N VAL A 60 8.49 -3.02 8.60
CA VAL A 60 9.85 -3.22 8.05
C VAL A 60 10.18 -4.72 8.01
N PRO A 61 10.60 -5.29 6.86
CA PRO A 61 10.91 -6.72 6.77
C PRO A 61 12.14 -7.06 7.62
N ASN A 62 12.17 -8.27 8.17
CA ASN A 62 13.34 -8.76 8.88
C ASN A 62 14.41 -9.21 7.89
N THR A 63 15.46 -8.40 7.79
CA THR A 63 16.61 -8.63 6.89
C THR A 63 17.80 -9.25 7.61
N ASN A 64 17.62 -9.88 8.78
CA ASN A 64 18.70 -10.61 9.44
C ASN A 64 19.16 -11.77 8.55
N ILE A 65 20.47 -11.88 8.35
CA ILE A 65 21.08 -12.91 7.50
C ILE A 65 21.11 -14.22 8.27
N THR A 66 20.41 -15.23 7.76
CA THR A 66 20.44 -16.60 8.29
C THR A 66 21.63 -17.36 7.75
N THR A 67 21.83 -17.34 6.42
CA THR A 67 22.93 -18.08 5.77
C THR A 67 23.24 -17.49 4.40
N VAL A 68 24.53 -17.45 4.05
CA VAL A 68 24.99 -17.22 2.69
C VAL A 68 25.89 -18.39 2.26
N LEU A 69 25.56 -19.02 1.14
CA LEU A 69 26.31 -20.13 0.55
C LEU A 69 26.85 -19.71 -0.81
N CYS A 70 28.13 -19.98 -1.02
CA CYS A 70 28.82 -19.65 -2.25
C CYS A 70 29.22 -20.94 -2.98
N ASN A 71 28.96 -21.01 -4.28
CA ASN A 71 29.53 -22.06 -5.12
C ASN A 71 31.08 -21.93 -5.13
N SER A 72 31.79 -23.05 -5.19
CA SER A 72 33.26 -23.06 -5.24
C SER A 72 33.80 -22.54 -6.58
N GLY A 73 33.03 -22.67 -7.66
CA GLY A 73 33.37 -22.14 -8.97
C GLY A 73 33.24 -20.61 -9.05
N SER A 74 34.04 -20.01 -9.92
CA SER A 74 34.07 -18.58 -10.15
C SER A 74 34.06 -18.24 -11.64
N PHE A 75 33.45 -17.12 -11.99
CA PHE A 75 33.55 -16.53 -13.33
C PHE A 75 34.54 -15.36 -13.31
N THR A 76 35.04 -14.97 -14.48
CA THR A 76 36.03 -13.89 -14.62
C THR A 76 35.51 -12.75 -15.47
N ALA A 77 36.26 -11.64 -15.52
CA ALA A 77 35.91 -10.53 -16.39
C ALA A 77 35.85 -10.98 -17.86
N GLY A 78 34.76 -10.64 -18.55
CA GLY A 78 34.52 -11.05 -19.94
C GLY A 78 33.74 -12.38 -20.08
N ASP A 79 33.47 -13.08 -18.98
CA ASP A 79 32.62 -14.27 -19.00
C ASP A 79 31.17 -13.89 -19.40
N PRO A 80 30.57 -14.52 -20.43
CA PRO A 80 29.19 -14.25 -20.83
C PRO A 80 28.17 -14.49 -19.71
N PHE A 81 28.48 -15.33 -18.73
CA PHE A 81 27.64 -15.58 -17.57
C PHE A 81 27.38 -14.32 -16.74
N ALA A 82 28.32 -13.36 -16.69
CA ALA A 82 28.14 -12.13 -15.93
C ALA A 82 26.92 -11.33 -16.42
N THR A 83 26.70 -11.29 -17.74
CA THR A 83 25.53 -10.64 -18.36
C THR A 83 24.24 -11.37 -18.01
N SER A 84 24.25 -12.70 -18.07
CA SER A 84 23.10 -13.53 -17.70
C SER A 84 22.74 -13.40 -16.22
N LEU A 85 23.74 -13.35 -15.35
CA LEU A 85 23.57 -13.16 -13.92
C LEU A 85 22.97 -11.77 -13.61
N ALA A 86 23.47 -10.73 -14.27
CA ALA A 86 22.93 -9.37 -14.13
C ALA A 86 21.46 -9.32 -14.54
N TYR A 87 21.10 -9.92 -15.68
CA TYR A 87 19.72 -10.02 -16.15
C TYR A 87 18.82 -10.74 -15.12
N VAL A 88 19.20 -11.95 -14.71
CA VAL A 88 18.30 -12.77 -13.87
C VAL A 88 18.10 -12.12 -12.51
N LEU A 89 19.13 -11.48 -11.95
CA LEU A 89 19.01 -10.77 -10.67
C LEU A 89 18.25 -9.45 -10.76
N ASP A 90 18.15 -8.82 -11.93
CA ASP A 90 17.30 -7.65 -12.13
C ASP A 90 15.83 -8.07 -12.28
N ASP A 91 15.60 -9.09 -13.11
CA ASP A 91 14.29 -9.65 -13.36
C ASP A 91 13.62 -10.21 -12.09
N LEU A 92 14.35 -10.98 -11.27
CA LEU A 92 13.85 -11.45 -9.98
C LEU A 92 13.44 -10.28 -9.06
N MET A 93 14.23 -9.21 -9.02
CA MET A 93 13.94 -8.04 -8.19
C MET A 93 12.69 -7.30 -8.67
N GLY A 94 12.47 -7.21 -9.98
CA GLY A 94 11.33 -6.53 -10.58
C GLY A 94 10.02 -7.30 -10.47
N PHE A 95 10.07 -8.63 -10.56
CA PHE A 95 8.86 -9.44 -10.70
C PHE A 95 8.42 -10.18 -9.44
N THR A 96 9.34 -10.65 -8.57
CA THR A 96 8.96 -11.41 -7.36
C THR A 96 7.92 -10.70 -6.49
N PRO A 97 8.02 -9.38 -6.22
CA PRO A 97 7.03 -8.67 -5.40
C PRO A 97 5.62 -8.58 -6.01
N SER A 98 5.45 -8.94 -7.28
CA SER A 98 4.18 -8.94 -8.00
C SER A 98 3.67 -10.36 -8.32
N LYS A 99 4.45 -11.40 -8.00
CA LYS A 99 4.03 -12.79 -8.22
C LYS A 99 3.20 -13.30 -7.06
N ASN A 100 2.28 -14.22 -7.39
CA ASN A 100 1.47 -14.89 -6.39
C ASN A 100 2.36 -15.61 -5.36
N GLY A 101 2.09 -15.38 -4.08
CA GLY A 101 2.86 -15.96 -2.98
C GLY A 101 4.32 -15.51 -2.93
N TYR A 102 4.69 -14.43 -3.64
CA TYR A 102 6.05 -13.92 -3.80
C TYR A 102 7.08 -15.01 -4.11
N ASP A 103 6.71 -15.95 -4.98
CA ASP A 103 7.57 -17.02 -5.46
C ASP A 103 7.86 -16.81 -6.94
N TYR A 104 9.13 -16.73 -7.32
CA TYR A 104 9.45 -16.52 -8.72
C TYR A 104 10.77 -17.14 -9.14
N TYR A 105 10.70 -17.89 -10.24
CA TYR A 105 11.84 -18.45 -10.95
C TYR A 105 11.95 -17.78 -12.32
N ASN A 106 13.18 -17.54 -12.76
CA ASN A 106 13.43 -17.21 -14.16
C ASN A 106 14.80 -17.71 -14.63
N ILE A 107 14.98 -17.69 -15.96
CA ILE A 107 16.22 -18.04 -16.64
C ILE A 107 16.57 -16.88 -17.56
N SER A 108 17.86 -16.52 -17.63
CA SER A 108 18.33 -15.52 -18.57
C SER A 108 18.07 -15.94 -20.03
N PRO A 109 17.78 -15.02 -20.96
CA PRO A 109 17.50 -15.35 -22.36
C PRO A 109 18.77 -15.56 -23.22
N TYR A 110 19.97 -15.62 -22.61
CA TYR A 110 21.24 -15.65 -23.33
C TYR A 110 21.82 -17.07 -23.41
N PRO A 111 21.79 -17.71 -24.59
CA PRO A 111 22.12 -19.14 -24.72
C PRO A 111 23.61 -19.47 -24.59
N ASN A 112 24.50 -18.48 -24.63
CA ASN A 112 25.94 -18.70 -24.48
C ASN A 112 26.34 -19.12 -23.06
N ALA A 113 25.59 -18.68 -22.05
CA ALA A 113 25.80 -19.05 -20.65
C ALA A 113 24.55 -18.71 -19.85
N PHE A 114 23.65 -19.68 -19.66
CA PHE A 114 22.42 -19.44 -18.90
C PHE A 114 22.69 -19.16 -17.42
N ALA A 115 21.92 -18.24 -16.85
CA ALA A 115 21.77 -18.07 -15.41
C ALA A 115 20.35 -18.44 -15.01
N TYR A 116 20.24 -19.33 -14.04
CA TYR A 116 18.98 -19.75 -13.42
C TYR A 116 18.85 -19.02 -12.10
N GLY A 117 17.67 -18.48 -11.82
CA GLY A 117 17.44 -17.67 -10.65
C GLY A 117 16.11 -17.98 -9.98
N HIS A 118 16.11 -17.87 -8.65
CA HIS A 118 14.94 -17.98 -7.80
C HIS A 118 14.99 -16.88 -6.74
N ALA A 119 13.84 -16.24 -6.51
CA ALA A 119 13.66 -15.32 -5.39
C ALA A 119 12.31 -15.59 -4.74
N ARG A 120 12.30 -15.63 -3.41
CA ARG A 120 11.09 -15.80 -2.61
C ARG A 120 11.06 -14.88 -1.40
N CYS A 121 9.89 -14.32 -1.10
CA CYS A 121 9.59 -13.61 0.14
C CYS A 121 8.59 -14.36 1.02
N ASN A 122 8.54 -14.00 2.30
CA ASN A 122 7.47 -14.38 3.21
C ASN A 122 6.13 -13.82 2.69
N SER A 123 5.10 -14.66 2.63
CA SER A 123 3.78 -14.30 2.09
C SER A 123 3.03 -13.25 2.94
N SER A 124 3.49 -13.00 4.16
CA SER A 124 2.90 -12.00 5.07
C SER A 124 3.33 -10.57 4.75
N LEU A 125 4.37 -10.39 3.91
CA LEU A 125 4.87 -9.08 3.53
C LEU A 125 3.95 -8.38 2.54
N ILE A 126 3.99 -7.05 2.50
CA ILE A 126 3.51 -6.29 1.34
C ILE A 126 4.60 -6.22 0.25
N SER A 127 4.20 -5.87 -0.97
CA SER A 127 5.10 -5.84 -2.14
C SER A 127 6.37 -5.00 -1.89
N GLY A 128 6.22 -3.80 -1.30
CA GLY A 128 7.35 -2.93 -0.98
C GLY A 128 8.36 -3.54 0.00
N ASP A 129 7.87 -4.26 1.01
CA ASP A 129 8.72 -4.94 1.98
C ASP A 129 9.44 -6.14 1.34
N CYS A 130 8.77 -6.87 0.45
CA CYS A 130 9.42 -7.92 -0.33
C CYS A 130 10.56 -7.35 -1.17
N THR A 131 10.35 -6.23 -1.89
CA THR A 131 11.42 -5.53 -2.62
C THR A 131 12.57 -5.15 -1.70
N THR A 132 12.26 -4.63 -0.51
CA THR A 132 13.28 -4.23 0.47
C THR A 132 14.09 -5.40 0.98
N CYS A 133 13.45 -6.51 1.32
CA CYS A 133 14.14 -7.71 1.76
C CYS A 133 15.04 -8.28 0.66
N LEU A 134 14.51 -8.41 -0.57
CA LEU A 134 15.28 -8.96 -1.69
C LEU A 134 16.52 -8.11 -2.00
N ARG A 135 16.44 -6.78 -1.86
CA ARG A 135 17.58 -5.88 -2.03
C ARG A 135 18.67 -6.17 -1.00
N ALA A 136 18.29 -6.36 0.27
CA ALA A 136 19.21 -6.74 1.34
C ALA A 136 19.82 -8.13 1.09
N SER A 137 19.01 -9.09 0.62
CA SER A 137 19.48 -10.43 0.26
C SER A 137 20.50 -10.41 -0.88
N LYS A 138 20.24 -9.63 -1.94
CA LYS A 138 21.15 -9.41 -3.08
C LYS A 138 22.46 -8.75 -2.62
N GLN A 139 22.40 -7.77 -1.72
CA GLN A 139 23.59 -7.13 -1.15
C GLN A 139 24.42 -8.11 -0.32
N ALA A 140 23.78 -8.90 0.56
CA ALA A 140 24.46 -9.93 1.35
C ALA A 140 25.18 -10.94 0.45
N LEU A 141 24.51 -11.36 -0.63
CA LEU A 141 25.06 -12.24 -1.64
C LEU A 141 26.36 -11.65 -2.23
N PHE A 142 26.32 -10.43 -2.81
CA PHE A 142 27.50 -9.85 -3.45
C PHE A 142 28.63 -9.47 -2.49
N SER A 143 28.30 -9.16 -1.23
CA SER A 143 29.32 -8.89 -0.20
C SER A 143 30.12 -10.14 0.18
N THR A 144 29.51 -11.33 0.06
CA THR A 144 30.10 -12.60 0.53
C THR A 144 30.60 -13.47 -0.64
N CYS A 145 29.82 -13.60 -1.70
CA CYS A 145 30.05 -14.49 -2.83
C CYS A 145 30.52 -13.73 -4.08
N GLN A 146 31.66 -13.04 -3.99
CA GLN A 146 32.21 -12.30 -5.13
C GLN A 146 32.56 -13.23 -6.30
N SER A 147 32.06 -12.87 -7.49
CA SER A 147 32.33 -13.54 -8.78
C SER A 147 32.09 -15.06 -8.78
N ARG A 148 31.10 -15.56 -8.02
CA ARG A 148 30.76 -16.98 -7.97
C ARG A 148 29.73 -17.37 -9.01
N ILE A 149 29.90 -18.55 -9.61
CA ILE A 149 28.96 -19.09 -10.63
C ILE A 149 27.61 -19.54 -10.06
N GLY A 150 27.51 -19.56 -8.73
CA GLY A 150 26.29 -19.84 -8.00
C GLY A 150 26.38 -19.28 -6.60
N ALA A 151 25.25 -18.86 -6.06
CA ALA A 151 25.17 -18.39 -4.69
C ALA A 151 23.73 -18.41 -4.19
N ARG A 152 23.60 -18.52 -2.87
CA ARG A 152 22.33 -18.47 -2.16
C ARG A 152 22.46 -17.56 -0.95
N SER A 153 21.55 -16.62 -0.81
CA SER A 153 21.41 -15.75 0.37
C SER A 153 20.04 -15.96 0.97
N VAL A 154 20.00 -16.41 2.23
CA VAL A 154 18.78 -16.62 3.01
C VAL A 154 18.78 -15.60 4.15
N LEU A 155 17.82 -14.69 4.10
CA LEU A 155 17.46 -13.78 5.19
C LEU A 155 16.20 -14.34 5.87
N TYR A 156 15.82 -13.73 6.99
CA TYR A 156 14.64 -14.16 7.74
C TYR A 156 13.36 -14.16 6.89
N ASP A 157 13.09 -13.04 6.19
CA ASP A 157 11.84 -12.90 5.42
C ASP A 157 11.99 -13.15 3.90
N CYS A 158 13.18 -13.41 3.39
CA CYS A 158 13.37 -13.64 1.96
C CYS A 158 14.65 -14.39 1.63
N ARG A 159 14.70 -14.93 0.41
CA ARG A 159 15.89 -15.59 -0.14
C ARG A 159 16.05 -15.30 -1.61
N ILE A 160 17.31 -15.31 -2.06
CA ILE A 160 17.70 -15.30 -3.46
C ILE A 160 18.68 -16.44 -3.68
N ARG A 161 18.51 -17.18 -4.77
CA ARG A 161 19.47 -18.17 -5.25
C ARG A 161 19.66 -18.02 -6.74
N TYR A 162 20.91 -18.15 -7.20
CA TYR A 162 21.21 -18.33 -8.61
C TYR A 162 22.26 -19.42 -8.81
N GLU A 163 22.23 -20.05 -9.97
CA GLU A 163 23.18 -21.09 -10.39
C GLU A 163 23.38 -21.07 -11.92
N GLN A 164 24.43 -21.74 -12.40
CA GLN A 164 24.65 -22.03 -13.83
C GLN A 164 23.88 -23.27 -14.33
N TYR A 165 23.13 -23.94 -13.46
CA TYR A 165 22.37 -25.14 -13.76
C TYR A 165 20.92 -25.01 -13.26
N PRO A 166 19.96 -25.72 -13.87
CA PRO A 166 18.59 -25.76 -13.38
C PRO A 166 18.52 -26.29 -11.96
N PHE A 167 17.70 -25.68 -11.11
CA PHE A 167 17.47 -26.14 -9.75
C PHE A 167 16.02 -25.92 -9.33
N ASN A 168 15.66 -26.62 -8.25
CA ASN A 168 14.40 -26.52 -7.54
C ASN A 168 14.74 -26.43 -6.04
N GLU A 169 13.77 -25.96 -5.27
CA GLU A 169 13.93 -25.61 -3.86
C GLU A 169 13.14 -26.54 -2.93
#